data_AF-A0A1Q2YYS5-F1
#
_entry.id   AF-A0A1Q2YYS5-F1
#
_cell.length_a   1.000
_cell.length_b   1.000
_cell.length_c   1.000
_cell.angle_alpha   90.00
_cell.angle_beta   90.00
_cell.angle_gamma   90.00
#
_symmetry.space_group_name_H-M   'P 1'
#
loop_
_entity.id
_entity.type
_entity.pdbx_description
1 polymer ?
#
loop_
_entity_poly.entity_id
_entity_poly.type
_entity_poly.pdbx_seq_one_letter_code
_entity_poly.pdbx_strand_id
1 'polypeptide(L)'
;MHLTPEHKVTLQACGYQVLAATPEQMQRLTQQRRVFAACGGSVVVRRADGFLETHATLAAMLEQHAQARDLVMDAGNAPTAGSAMDRSRPAAPQAPELVTDGVGVDARASLEQATADLVAEFESRAAALGSSAAGLMRHRAVVPGLGPAGRIKRAGAPLPVRYRGPNGQEWSGRGRPPAWITTHEAAGGNRDAFLVG
;
A
#
# COMPACT_ATOMS: atom_id res chain seq x y z
N MET A 1 -5.72 4.59 -0.01
CA MET A 1 -5.76 3.11 0.07
C MET A 1 -4.41 2.58 -0.34
N HIS A 2 -3.94 1.55 0.35
CA HIS A 2 -2.72 0.85 0.03
C HIS A 2 -3.04 -0.43 -0.74
N LEU A 3 -2.44 -0.62 -1.91
CA LEU A 3 -2.59 -1.83 -2.72
C LEU A 3 -1.48 -2.80 -2.34
N THR A 4 -1.88 -3.86 -1.61
CA THR A 4 -1.02 -5.00 -1.28
C THR A 4 -0.71 -5.82 -2.54
N PRO A 5 0.31 -6.69 -2.51
CA PRO A 5 0.61 -7.59 -3.63
C PRO A 5 -0.60 -8.47 -4.01
N GLU A 6 -1.34 -8.99 -3.03
CA GLU A 6 -2.58 -9.75 -3.26
C GLU A 6 -3.64 -8.91 -3.99
N HIS A 7 -3.84 -7.64 -3.61
CA HIS A 7 -4.78 -6.76 -4.32
C HIS A 7 -4.38 -6.56 -5.79
N LYS A 8 -3.07 -6.48 -6.09
CA LYS A 8 -2.59 -6.37 -7.46
C LYS A 8 -2.91 -7.63 -8.28
N VAL A 9 -2.73 -8.81 -7.69
CA VAL A 9 -3.06 -10.09 -8.35
C VAL A 9 -4.56 -10.17 -8.63
N THR A 10 -5.41 -9.84 -7.64
CA THR A 10 -6.87 -9.79 -7.84
C THR A 10 -7.26 -8.81 -8.95
N LEU A 11 -6.68 -7.61 -8.95
CA LEU A 11 -6.93 -6.60 -9.99
C LEU A 11 -6.57 -7.10 -11.39
N GLN A 12 -5.42 -7.75 -11.53
CA GLN A 12 -4.98 -8.33 -12.80
C GLN A 12 -5.88 -9.48 -13.25
N ALA A 13 -6.30 -10.35 -12.34
CA ALA A 13 -7.25 -11.42 -12.62
C ALA A 13 -8.62 -10.89 -13.10
N CYS A 14 -9.03 -9.71 -12.61
CA CYS A 14 -10.22 -9.01 -13.07
C CYS A 14 -10.01 -8.16 -14.35
N GLY A 15 -8.82 -8.22 -14.96
CA GLY A 15 -8.51 -7.51 -16.22
C GLY A 15 -8.11 -6.04 -16.06
N TYR A 16 -7.80 -5.59 -14.84
CA TYR A 16 -7.27 -4.25 -14.60
C TYR A 16 -5.74 -4.22 -14.73
N GLN A 17 -5.24 -3.14 -15.32
CA GLN A 17 -3.81 -2.87 -15.44
C GLN A 17 -3.35 -1.97 -14.30
N VAL A 18 -2.37 -2.43 -13.52
CA VAL A 18 -1.75 -1.64 -12.44
C VAL A 18 -0.44 -1.07 -12.96
N LEU A 19 -0.38 0.25 -13.12
CA LEU A 19 0.76 0.97 -13.71
C LEU A 19 1.40 1.91 -12.68
N ALA A 20 2.71 2.11 -12.78
CA ALA A 20 3.39 3.14 -11.98
C ALA A 20 2.83 4.53 -12.35
N ALA A 21 2.49 5.33 -11.34
CA ALA A 21 1.96 6.67 -11.56
C ALA A 21 3.08 7.60 -12.03
N THR A 22 2.88 8.29 -13.15
CA THR A 22 3.85 9.33 -13.58
C THR A 22 3.75 10.56 -12.68
N PRO A 23 4.79 11.40 -12.58
CA PRO A 23 4.75 12.62 -11.79
C PRO A 23 3.59 13.56 -12.18
N GLU A 24 3.29 13.66 -13.48
CA GLU A 24 2.19 14.48 -14.02
C GLU A 24 0.82 13.90 -13.61
N GLN A 25 0.69 12.58 -13.65
CA GLN A 25 -0.51 11.88 -13.18
C GLN A 25 -0.68 12.09 -11.67
N MET A 26 0.39 11.97 -10.88
CA MET A 26 0.34 12.23 -9.44
C MET A 26 -0.14 13.65 -9.16
N GLN A 27 0.40 14.66 -9.85
CA GLN A 27 0.01 16.05 -9.64
C GLN A 27 -1.47 16.31 -9.95
N ARG A 28 -1.99 15.72 -11.03
CA ARG A 28 -3.37 15.94 -11.49
C ARG A 28 -4.41 15.09 -10.77
N LEU A 29 -4.06 13.86 -10.41
CA LEU A 29 -5.00 12.82 -9.99
C LEU A 29 -5.02 12.56 -8.49
N THR A 30 -4.05 13.08 -7.73
CA THR A 30 -4.02 12.93 -6.26
C THR A 30 -5.28 13.49 -5.61
N GLN A 31 -5.67 14.72 -5.97
CA GLN A 31 -6.90 15.35 -5.44
C GLN A 31 -8.18 14.64 -5.91
N GLN A 32 -8.11 13.92 -7.03
CA GLN A 32 -9.22 13.14 -7.57
C GLN A 32 -9.31 11.72 -6.96
N ARG A 33 -8.41 11.36 -6.04
CA ARG A 33 -8.33 10.04 -5.38
C ARG A 33 -8.18 8.88 -6.38
N ARG A 34 -7.39 9.06 -7.45
CA ARG A 34 -7.13 8.02 -8.47
C ARG A 34 -5.68 7.50 -8.47
N VAL A 35 -4.91 7.90 -7.46
CA VAL A 35 -3.54 7.43 -7.20
C VAL A 35 -3.54 6.62 -5.92
N PHE A 36 -2.92 5.44 -5.98
CA PHE A 36 -2.91 4.48 -4.89
C PHE A 36 -1.49 4.21 -4.42
N ALA A 37 -1.29 4.10 -3.12
CA ALA A 37 -0.01 3.72 -2.57
C ALA A 37 0.22 2.21 -2.77
N ALA A 38 1.42 1.80 -3.12
CA ALA A 38 1.81 0.41 -3.25
C ALA A 38 3.26 0.20 -2.79
N CYS A 39 3.63 -1.06 -2.54
CA CYS A 39 5.04 -1.41 -2.34
C CYS A 39 5.82 -1.01 -3.61
N GLY A 40 6.76 -0.07 -3.46
CA GLY A 40 7.54 0.51 -4.56
C GLY A 40 7.08 1.89 -5.06
N GLY A 41 6.00 2.49 -4.55
CA GLY A 41 5.63 3.87 -4.85
C GLY A 41 4.13 4.11 -5.03
N SER A 42 3.80 5.00 -5.97
CA SER A 42 2.41 5.32 -6.32
C SER A 42 2.03 4.65 -7.63
N VAL A 43 0.81 4.10 -7.68
CA VAL A 43 0.29 3.41 -8.87
C VAL A 43 -1.08 3.95 -9.24
N VAL A 44 -1.42 3.84 -10.52
CA VAL A 44 -2.76 4.08 -11.05
C VAL A 44 -3.30 2.75 -11.59
N VAL A 45 -4.61 2.56 -11.47
CA VAL A 45 -5.28 1.36 -11.98
C VAL A 45 -6.10 1.74 -13.19
N ARG A 46 -5.90 1.05 -14.30
CA ARG A 46 -6.55 1.33 -15.59
C ARG A 46 -7.38 0.13 -16.02
N ARG A 47 -8.59 0.39 -16.50
CA ARG A 47 -9.46 -0.58 -17.16
C ARG A 47 -9.03 -0.86 -18.61
N ALA A 48 -9.65 -1.84 -19.24
CA ALA A 48 -9.46 -2.15 -20.65
C ALA A 48 -9.88 -0.99 -21.60
N ASP A 49 -10.86 -0.18 -21.21
CA ASP A 49 -11.32 1.00 -21.97
C ASP A 49 -10.40 2.24 -21.81
N GLY A 50 -9.32 2.11 -21.04
CA GLY A 50 -8.39 3.20 -20.76
C GLY A 50 -8.81 4.11 -19.61
N PHE A 51 -9.97 3.88 -19.00
CA PHE A 51 -10.43 4.66 -17.85
C PHE A 51 -9.60 4.35 -16.61
N LEU A 52 -9.18 5.39 -15.88
CA LEU A 52 -8.49 5.24 -14.61
C LEU A 52 -9.51 5.03 -13.49
N GLU A 53 -9.41 3.93 -12.76
CA GLU A 53 -10.38 3.63 -11.73
C GLU A 53 -10.34 4.63 -10.57
N THR A 54 -11.51 4.79 -9.94
CA THR A 54 -11.63 5.65 -8.75
C THR A 54 -11.45 4.84 -7.49
N HIS A 55 -11.10 5.52 -6.40
CA HIS A 55 -10.95 4.88 -5.11
C HIS A 55 -12.20 4.12 -4.64
N ALA A 56 -13.40 4.65 -4.87
CA ALA A 56 -14.63 4.02 -4.41
C ALA A 56 -14.88 2.69 -5.14
N THR A 57 -14.73 2.68 -6.46
CA THR A 57 -14.92 1.46 -7.28
C THR A 57 -13.93 0.37 -6.89
N LEU A 58 -12.65 0.73 -6.74
CA LEU A 58 -11.61 -0.25 -6.39
C LEU A 58 -11.79 -0.78 -4.98
N ALA A 59 -12.17 0.09 -4.03
CA ALA A 59 -12.41 -0.34 -2.66
C ALA A 59 -13.55 -1.34 -2.57
N ALA A 60 -14.69 -1.04 -3.21
CA ALA A 60 -15.84 -1.93 -3.20
C ALA A 60 -15.52 -3.28 -3.86
N MET A 61 -14.82 -3.29 -4.99
CA MET A 61 -14.45 -4.52 -5.67
C MET A 61 -13.50 -5.39 -4.84
N LEU A 62 -12.48 -4.80 -4.22
CA LEU A 62 -11.54 -5.54 -3.37
C LEU A 62 -12.22 -6.10 -2.12
N GLU A 63 -13.13 -5.33 -1.51
CA GLU A 63 -13.91 -5.78 -0.36
C GLU A 63 -14.87 -6.93 -0.73
N GLN A 64 -15.55 -6.85 -1.88
CA GLN A 64 -16.37 -7.95 -2.40
C GLN A 64 -15.54 -9.22 -2.63
N HIS A 65 -14.33 -9.09 -3.18
CA HIS A 65 -13.45 -10.24 -3.39
C HIS A 65 -12.96 -10.85 -2.06
N ALA A 66 -12.67 -10.01 -1.06
CA ALA A 66 -12.31 -10.48 0.28
C ALA A 66 -13.46 -11.24 0.96
N GLN A 67 -14.70 -10.72 0.86
CA GLN A 67 -15.90 -11.39 1.37
C GLN A 67 -16.17 -12.73 0.66
N ALA A 68 -16.02 -12.77 -0.66
CA ALA A 68 -16.16 -14.00 -1.43
C ALA A 68 -15.11 -15.06 -1.04
N ARG A 69 -13.86 -14.63 -0.75
CA ARG A 69 -12.81 -15.51 -0.25
C ARG A 69 -13.14 -16.07 1.13
N ASP A 70 -13.65 -15.24 2.03
CA ASP A 70 -14.01 -15.64 3.40
C ASP A 70 -15.17 -16.65 3.43
N LEU A 71 -16.19 -16.44 2.59
CA LEU A 71 -17.30 -17.38 2.40
C LEU A 71 -16.84 -18.76 1.91
N VAL A 72 -15.85 -18.82 1.02
CA VAL A 72 -15.27 -20.09 0.55
C VAL A 72 -14.46 -20.77 1.66
N MET A 73 -13.84 -20.01 2.56
CA MET A 73 -13.07 -20.53 3.69
C MET A 73 -13.95 -21.02 4.85
N ASP A 74 -15.08 -20.34 5.12
CA ASP A 74 -16.06 -20.76 6.14
C ASP A 74 -16.80 -22.05 5.73
N ALA A 75 -17.13 -22.20 4.44
CA ALA A 75 -17.72 -23.43 3.90
C ALA A 75 -16.78 -24.65 3.98
N GLY A 76 -15.47 -24.44 4.02
CA GLY A 76 -14.46 -25.49 4.20
C GLY A 76 -14.17 -25.86 5.67
N ASN A 77 -14.68 -25.09 6.64
CA ASN A 77 -14.46 -25.27 8.06
C ASN A 77 -15.74 -25.67 8.84
N ALA A 78 -16.81 -26.05 8.14
CA ALA A 78 -17.98 -26.61 8.79
C ALA A 78 -17.58 -27.89 9.57
N PRO A 79 -17.89 -28.01 10.87
CA PRO A 79 -17.67 -29.25 11.58
C PRO A 79 -18.61 -30.29 10.99
N THR A 80 -18.06 -31.29 10.31
CA THR A 80 -18.80 -32.49 9.91
C THR A 80 -19.27 -33.19 11.18
N ALA A 81 -20.46 -32.81 11.65
CA ALA A 81 -21.14 -33.48 12.75
C ALA A 81 -21.37 -34.93 12.34
N GLY A 82 -20.97 -35.82 13.25
CA GLY A 82 -20.68 -37.22 12.95
C GLY A 82 -21.88 -38.03 12.48
N SER A 83 -21.56 -39.03 11.65
CA SER A 83 -22.31 -40.27 11.64
C SER A 83 -21.41 -41.38 12.15
N ALA A 84 -21.85 -41.99 13.25
CA ALA A 84 -21.15 -42.97 14.03
C ALA A 84 -21.32 -44.39 13.45
N MET A 85 -20.21 -45.14 13.51
CA MET A 85 -20.06 -46.60 13.55
C MET A 85 -20.59 -47.43 12.38
N ASP A 86 -19.66 -48.06 11.66
CA ASP A 86 -19.65 -49.52 11.59
C ASP A 86 -18.23 -50.06 11.72
N ARG A 87 -18.06 -51.02 12.64
CA ARG A 87 -16.79 -51.67 12.96
C ARG A 87 -16.72 -52.96 12.17
N SER A 88 -15.85 -53.02 11.18
CA SER A 88 -15.31 -54.29 10.69
C SER A 88 -13.95 -54.05 10.04
N ARG A 89 -12.90 -54.27 10.83
CA ARG A 89 -11.52 -54.41 10.39
C ARG A 89 -11.29 -55.86 9.97
N PRO A 90 -10.64 -56.09 8.83
CA PRO A 90 -9.46 -56.94 8.85
C PRO A 90 -8.24 -56.26 8.22
N ALA A 91 -7.09 -56.87 8.48
CA ALA A 91 -5.76 -56.31 8.38
C ALA A 91 -5.28 -56.00 6.96
N ALA A 92 -4.36 -55.03 6.88
CA ALA A 92 -3.62 -54.60 5.70
C ALA A 92 -2.83 -55.76 5.05
N PRO A 93 -2.43 -55.60 3.77
CA PRO A 93 -1.08 -55.09 3.57
C PRO A 93 -0.91 -54.11 2.39
N GLN A 94 0.11 -53.26 2.56
CA GLN A 94 0.96 -52.59 1.56
C GLN A 94 0.50 -51.26 0.96
N ALA A 95 1.21 -50.22 1.42
CA ALA A 95 1.37 -48.94 0.78
C ALA A 95 2.24 -49.08 -0.49
N PRO A 96 1.91 -48.37 -1.59
CA PRO A 96 2.94 -47.91 -2.51
C PRO A 96 3.63 -46.70 -1.88
N GLU A 97 4.91 -46.86 -1.57
CA GLU A 97 5.83 -45.76 -1.31
C GLU A 97 5.79 -44.78 -2.49
N LEU A 98 5.13 -43.63 -2.31
CA LEU A 98 5.50 -42.45 -3.07
C LEU A 98 6.66 -41.81 -2.31
N VAL A 99 7.86 -42.20 -2.74
CA VAL A 99 9.10 -41.47 -2.47
C VAL A 99 8.86 -39.99 -2.78
N THR A 100 8.64 -39.17 -1.76
CA THR A 100 8.90 -37.73 -1.87
C THR A 100 10.39 -37.58 -1.67
N ASP A 101 11.15 -37.78 -2.75
CA ASP A 101 12.51 -37.30 -2.82
C ASP A 101 12.50 -35.82 -2.46
N GLY A 102 13.32 -35.48 -1.46
CA GLY A 102 13.35 -34.16 -0.89
C GLY A 102 13.79 -33.12 -1.90
N VAL A 103 13.30 -31.89 -1.72
CA VAL A 103 14.11 -30.70 -1.49
C VAL A 103 13.18 -29.47 -1.48
N GLY A 104 12.86 -29.02 -0.28
CA GLY A 104 12.30 -27.69 -0.03
C GLY A 104 13.41 -26.67 0.21
N VAL A 105 14.46 -26.64 -0.64
CA VAL A 105 15.54 -25.63 -0.58
C VAL A 105 15.64 -24.73 -1.82
N ASP A 106 14.78 -24.91 -2.82
CA ASP A 106 14.98 -24.25 -4.12
C ASP A 106 14.16 -22.99 -4.36
N ALA A 107 13.13 -22.68 -3.57
CA ALA A 107 12.28 -21.51 -3.85
C ALA A 107 13.01 -20.18 -3.61
N ARG A 108 13.81 -20.10 -2.53
CA ARG A 108 14.62 -18.91 -2.22
C ARG A 108 15.86 -18.83 -3.09
N ALA A 109 16.51 -19.97 -3.34
CA ALA A 109 17.62 -20.08 -4.27
C ALA A 109 17.20 -19.68 -5.70
N SER A 110 15.99 -20.06 -6.14
CA SER A 110 15.43 -19.70 -7.44
C SER A 110 15.13 -18.20 -7.56
N LEU A 111 14.63 -17.55 -6.50
CA LEU A 111 14.43 -16.10 -6.48
C LEU A 111 15.75 -15.34 -6.49
N GLU A 112 16.74 -15.79 -5.71
CA GLU A 112 18.09 -15.22 -5.69
C GLU A 112 18.77 -15.39 -7.04
N GLN A 113 18.60 -16.54 -7.70
CA GLN A 113 19.11 -16.81 -9.04
C GLN A 113 18.41 -15.97 -10.11
N ALA A 114 17.09 -15.83 -10.06
CA ALA A 114 16.33 -14.97 -10.97
C ALA A 114 16.69 -13.49 -10.77
N THR A 115 16.96 -13.07 -9.53
CA THR A 115 17.43 -11.71 -9.23
C THR A 115 18.84 -11.49 -9.77
N ALA A 116 19.74 -12.47 -9.60
CA ALA A 116 21.10 -12.40 -10.14
C ALA A 116 21.12 -12.33 -11.67
N ASP A 117 20.26 -13.09 -12.34
CA ASP A 117 20.14 -13.08 -13.80
C ASP A 117 19.66 -11.72 -14.33
N LEU A 118 18.63 -11.14 -13.71
CA LEU A 118 18.14 -9.80 -14.06
C LEU A 118 19.19 -8.70 -13.84
N VAL A 119 19.96 -8.79 -12.76
CA VAL A 119 21.05 -7.84 -12.49
C VAL A 119 22.14 -7.98 -13.55
N ALA A 120 22.55 -9.20 -13.88
CA ALA A 120 23.57 -9.46 -14.90
C ALA A 120 23.14 -8.98 -16.29
N GLU A 121 21.87 -9.19 -16.65
CA GLU A 121 21.30 -8.70 -17.90
C GLU A 121 21.30 -7.16 -17.95
N PHE A 122 20.90 -6.52 -16.86
CA PHE A 122 20.87 -5.07 -16.76
C PHE A 122 22.28 -4.48 -16.83
N GLU A 123 23.26 -5.07 -16.14
CA GLU A 123 24.66 -4.64 -16.19
C GLU A 123 25.25 -4.79 -17.59
N SER A 124 24.94 -5.89 -18.28
CA SER A 124 25.38 -6.11 -19.67
C SER A 124 24.82 -5.04 -20.61
N ARG A 125 23.52 -4.71 -20.48
CA ARG A 125 22.88 -3.66 -21.27
C ARG A 125 23.41 -2.27 -20.92
N ALA A 126 23.66 -1.98 -19.64
CA ALA A 126 24.23 -0.72 -19.20
C ALA A 126 25.66 -0.54 -19.73
N ALA A 127 26.49 -1.59 -19.65
CA ALA A 127 27.86 -1.58 -20.16
C ALA A 127 27.92 -1.35 -21.66
N ALA A 128 27.00 -1.95 -22.44
CA ALA A 128 26.87 -1.69 -23.88
C ALA A 128 26.56 -0.21 -24.19
N LEU A 129 25.95 0.52 -23.25
CA LEU A 129 25.64 1.95 -23.34
C LEU A 129 26.70 2.83 -22.66
N GLY A 130 27.88 2.29 -22.33
CA GLY A 130 28.96 3.02 -21.67
C GLY A 130 28.63 3.48 -20.24
N SER A 131 27.64 2.86 -19.61
CA SER A 131 27.13 3.24 -18.29
C SER A 131 27.22 2.06 -17.32
N SER A 132 27.54 2.31 -16.05
CA SER A 132 27.39 1.27 -15.02
C SER A 132 26.02 1.38 -14.34
N ALA A 133 25.47 0.28 -13.84
CA ALA A 133 24.21 0.28 -13.10
C ALA A 133 24.27 1.22 -11.87
N ALA A 134 25.37 1.16 -11.11
CA ALA A 134 25.67 2.12 -10.03
C ALA A 134 25.77 3.57 -10.53
N GLY A 135 26.15 3.75 -11.80
CA GLY A 135 26.22 5.03 -12.47
C GLY A 135 24.90 5.61 -12.91
N LEU A 136 23.96 4.78 -13.32
CA LEU A 136 22.60 5.23 -13.58
C LEU A 136 21.89 5.60 -12.26
N MET A 137 22.15 4.85 -11.20
CA MET A 137 21.59 5.12 -9.87
C MET A 137 22.12 6.42 -9.24
N ARG A 138 23.42 6.73 -9.40
CA ARG A 138 24.01 8.01 -8.95
C ARG A 138 23.56 9.21 -9.82
N HIS A 139 23.15 8.96 -11.07
CA HIS A 139 22.55 9.95 -11.96
C HIS A 139 21.02 10.06 -11.79
N ARG A 140 20.47 9.67 -10.63
CA ARG A 140 19.24 10.31 -10.15
C ARG A 140 19.56 11.77 -9.91
N ALA A 141 19.38 12.58 -10.96
CA ALA A 141 19.45 14.02 -10.88
C ALA A 141 18.67 14.46 -9.64
N VAL A 142 19.36 15.09 -8.70
CA VAL A 142 18.74 15.91 -7.68
C VAL A 142 17.90 16.91 -8.47
N VAL A 143 16.58 16.72 -8.46
CA VAL A 143 15.68 17.77 -8.91
C VAL A 143 16.00 18.96 -8.02
N PRO A 144 16.39 20.13 -8.56
CA PRO A 144 16.62 21.31 -7.74
C PRO A 144 15.35 21.57 -6.91
N GLY A 145 15.43 21.34 -5.60
CA GLY A 145 14.30 21.49 -4.67
C GLY A 145 13.85 20.23 -3.91
N LEU A 146 14.37 19.04 -4.19
CA LEU A 146 14.04 17.83 -3.42
C LEU A 146 15.30 17.12 -2.90
N GLY A 147 15.80 17.60 -1.76
CA GLY A 147 16.84 16.89 -1.00
C GLY A 147 16.31 15.59 -0.38
N PRO A 148 17.20 14.63 -0.06
CA PRO A 148 16.82 13.42 0.67
C PRO A 148 16.38 13.82 2.08
N ALA A 149 15.19 13.38 2.49
CA ALA A 149 14.46 13.81 3.68
C ALA A 149 13.97 15.26 3.62
N GLY A 150 12.79 15.46 3.02
CA GLY A 150 12.02 16.69 3.10
C GLY A 150 11.56 16.99 4.53
N ARG A 151 12.46 17.49 5.39
CA ARG A 151 12.06 18.38 6.47
C ARG A 151 11.62 19.67 5.79
N ILE A 152 10.31 19.83 5.60
CA ILE A 152 9.71 21.09 5.16
C ILE A 152 10.24 22.16 6.11
N LYS A 153 11.14 23.02 5.63
CA LYS A 153 11.57 24.21 6.36
C LYS A 153 10.31 25.04 6.53
N ARG A 154 9.77 25.10 7.76
CA ARG A 154 8.69 26.04 8.10
C ARG A 154 9.27 27.44 7.99
N ALA A 155 9.14 28.03 6.80
CA ALA A 155 9.40 29.44 6.61
C ALA A 155 8.20 30.20 7.17
N GLY A 156 8.40 30.86 8.30
CA GLY A 156 7.46 31.78 8.91
C GLY A 156 8.02 32.23 10.25
N ALA A 157 8.31 33.53 10.37
CA ALA A 157 8.61 34.15 11.65
C ALA A 157 7.54 33.75 12.69
N PRO A 158 7.88 33.61 13.99
CA PRO A 158 6.90 33.31 15.02
C PRO A 158 5.84 34.41 15.02
N LEU A 159 4.67 34.10 14.46
CA LEU A 159 3.54 35.01 14.43
C LEU A 159 3.02 35.21 15.87
N PRO A 160 2.53 36.41 16.21
CA PRO A 160 1.95 36.66 17.51
C PRO A 160 0.83 35.66 17.77
N VAL A 161 0.88 35.03 18.93
CA VAL A 161 -0.14 34.11 19.41
C VAL A 161 -1.41 34.94 19.58
N ARG A 162 -2.49 34.53 18.92
CA ARG A 162 -3.78 35.24 18.96
C ARG A 162 -4.75 34.63 19.95
N TYR A 163 -4.60 33.35 20.29
CA TYR A 163 -5.47 32.65 21.22
C TYR A 163 -4.67 31.77 22.19
N ARG A 164 -5.01 31.79 23.49
CA ARG A 164 -4.48 30.87 24.51
C ARG A 164 -5.59 30.00 25.11
N GLY A 165 -5.42 28.70 25.05
CA GLY A 165 -6.28 27.73 25.70
C GLY A 165 -6.03 27.61 27.21
N PRO A 166 -6.94 26.96 27.95
CA PRO A 166 -6.89 26.86 29.42
C PRO A 166 -5.64 26.13 29.95
N ASN A 167 -5.05 25.24 29.13
CA ASN A 167 -3.84 24.49 29.48
C ASN A 167 -2.55 25.15 28.95
N GLY A 168 -2.56 26.46 28.69
CA GLY A 168 -1.41 27.22 28.17
C GLY A 168 -1.10 26.99 26.69
N GLN A 169 -1.99 26.33 25.95
CA GLN A 169 -1.81 26.03 24.52
C GLN A 169 -2.03 27.28 23.67
N GLU A 170 -1.20 27.49 22.66
CA GLU A 170 -1.23 28.71 21.84
C GLU A 170 -1.72 28.42 20.42
N TRP A 171 -2.56 29.29 19.88
CA TRP A 171 -3.01 29.21 18.48
C TRP A 171 -2.99 30.57 17.82
N SER A 172 -2.41 30.64 16.62
CA SER A 172 -2.28 31.87 15.84
C SER A 172 -3.55 32.25 15.07
N GLY A 173 -4.64 31.50 15.22
CA GLY A 173 -5.89 31.69 14.46
C GLY A 173 -5.80 31.29 12.98
N ARG A 174 -4.69 30.66 12.56
CA ARG A 174 -4.51 30.15 11.20
C ARG A 174 -4.45 28.62 11.19
N GLY A 175 -4.99 28.01 10.13
CA GLY A 175 -5.02 26.57 9.96
C GLY A 175 -6.14 25.87 10.73
N ARG A 176 -6.03 24.55 10.88
CA ARG A 176 -7.02 23.73 11.60
C ARG A 176 -7.09 24.17 13.07
N PRO A 177 -8.29 24.46 13.62
CA PRO A 177 -8.43 24.84 15.01
C PRO A 177 -8.01 23.68 15.93
N PRO A 178 -7.37 23.98 17.06
CA PRO A 178 -7.04 22.97 18.05
C PRO A 178 -8.32 22.45 18.74
N ALA A 179 -8.20 21.28 19.39
CA ALA A 179 -9.33 20.60 20.00
C ALA A 179 -10.08 21.48 21.02
N TRP A 180 -9.37 22.25 21.84
CA TRP A 180 -9.98 23.12 22.85
C TRP A 180 -10.83 24.26 22.27
N ILE A 181 -10.43 24.84 21.13
CA ILE A 181 -11.28 25.81 20.39
C ILE A 181 -12.53 25.08 19.90
N THR A 182 -12.35 23.93 19.26
CA THR A 182 -13.46 23.17 18.66
C THR A 182 -14.46 22.71 19.72
N THR A 183 -13.99 22.23 20.86
CA THR A 183 -14.84 21.82 21.99
C THR A 183 -15.61 23.01 22.57
N HIS A 184 -14.96 24.17 22.70
CA HIS A 184 -15.63 25.37 23.21
C HIS A 184 -16.67 25.92 22.25
N GLU A 185 -16.39 25.91 20.94
CA GLU A 185 -17.36 26.27 19.90
C GLU A 185 -18.54 25.29 19.86
N ALA A 186 -18.28 23.99 20.00
CA ALA A 186 -19.33 22.98 20.08
C ALA A 186 -20.21 23.13 21.33
N ALA A 187 -19.66 23.66 22.43
CA ALA A 187 -20.41 24.00 23.63
C ALA A 187 -21.21 25.32 23.50
N GLY A 188 -21.20 25.96 22.33
CA GLY A 188 -21.90 27.23 22.06
C GLY A 188 -21.11 28.48 22.47
N GLY A 189 -19.84 28.33 22.87
CA GLY A 189 -18.98 29.43 23.23
C GLY A 189 -18.25 30.05 22.03
N ASN A 190 -17.95 31.34 22.08
CA ASN A 190 -17.16 32.00 21.05
C ASN A 190 -15.64 31.82 21.30
N ARG A 191 -14.87 31.52 20.25
CA ARG A 191 -13.39 31.48 20.25
C ARG A 191 -12.73 32.75 20.82
N ASP A 192 -13.43 33.89 20.77
CA ASP A 192 -12.97 35.18 21.32
C ASP A 192 -12.74 35.12 22.84
N ALA A 193 -13.36 34.16 23.54
CA ALA A 193 -13.10 33.91 24.96
C ALA A 193 -11.63 33.54 25.26
N PHE A 194 -10.88 33.11 24.25
CA PHE A 194 -9.48 32.72 24.37
C PHE A 194 -8.54 33.68 23.66
N LEU A 195 -9.04 34.79 23.11
CA LEU A 195 -8.21 35.76 22.39
C LEU A 195 -7.23 36.41 23.37
N VAL A 196 -5.94 36.31 23.06
CA VAL A 196 -4.89 37.09 23.73
C VAL A 196 -4.55 38.26 22.81
N GLY A 197 -5.08 39.44 23.18
CA GLY A 197 -4.81 40.71 22.52
C GLY A 197 -3.51 41.33 22.99
#